data_AF-A0A7Z1TT33-F1
#
_entry.id   AF-A0A7Z1TT33-F1
#
_cell.length_a   1.000
_cell.length_b   1.000
_cell.length_c   1.000
_cell.angle_alpha   90.00
_cell.angle_beta   90.00
_cell.angle_gamma   90.00
#
_symmetry.space_group_name_H-M   'P 1'
#
loop_
_entity.id
_entity.type
_entity.pdbx_description
1 polymer ?
#
loop_
_entity_poly.entity_id
_entity_poly.type
_entity_poly.pdbx_seq_one_letter_code
_entity_poly.pdbx_strand_id
1 'polypeptide(L)'
;MTSLSEEQAAFLLVVARRIVPEVAGLDERGCAQLLAIIDRALMDRGADVRRKFGVFLGVLRWAPVIRYGRTFSGLRPDRQDAVVRWFESAPLGLLRQGTWGLKSMAFMGYYGRVEAWEEIGYAPSFDSLERLGA
;
A
#
# COMPACT_ATOMS: atom_id res chain seq x y z
N MET A 1 -19.54 -1.09 0.42
CA MET A 1 -18.87 -2.13 -0.40
C MET A 1 -17.38 -1.98 -0.14
N THR A 2 -16.68 -3.03 0.27
CA THR A 2 -15.21 -3.01 0.41
C THR A 2 -14.56 -3.23 -0.95
N SER A 3 -13.45 -2.54 -1.21
CA SER A 3 -12.70 -2.62 -2.47
C SER A 3 -11.84 -3.89 -2.56
N LEU A 4 -11.46 -4.43 -1.41
CA LEU A 4 -10.63 -5.63 -1.23
C LEU A 4 -11.31 -6.60 -0.27
N SER A 5 -11.02 -7.89 -0.42
CA SER A 5 -11.36 -8.88 0.61
C SER A 5 -10.51 -8.68 1.86
N GLU A 6 -10.97 -9.21 3.00
CA GLU A 6 -10.21 -9.16 4.26
C GLU A 6 -8.81 -9.78 4.11
N GLU A 7 -8.70 -10.89 3.38
CA GLU A 7 -7.42 -11.55 3.12
C GLU A 7 -6.48 -10.68 2.27
N GLN A 8 -7.01 -9.94 1.30
CA GLN A 8 -6.24 -9.00 0.48
C GLN A 8 -5.80 -7.79 1.31
N ALA A 9 -6.67 -7.26 2.17
CA ALA A 9 -6.35 -6.15 3.07
C ALA A 9 -5.27 -6.53 4.09
N ALA A 10 -5.37 -7.71 4.70
CA ALA A 10 -4.35 -8.22 5.62
C ALA A 10 -3.00 -8.40 4.91
N PHE A 11 -3.00 -8.92 3.68
CA PHE A 11 -1.77 -9.05 2.90
C PHE A 11 -1.20 -7.71 2.45
N LEU A 12 -2.06 -6.74 2.12
CA LEU A 12 -1.63 -5.39 1.81
C LEU A 12 -0.85 -4.77 2.96
N LEU A 13 -1.24 -4.98 4.22
CA LEU A 13 -0.46 -4.53 5.39
C LEU A 13 0.92 -5.19 5.46
N VAL A 14 1.01 -6.49 5.18
CA VAL A 14 2.31 -7.20 5.16
C VAL A 14 3.26 -6.57 4.15
N VAL A 15 2.75 -6.24 2.96
CA VAL A 15 3.56 -5.61 1.92
C VAL A 15 3.83 -4.14 2.21
N ALA A 16 2.86 -3.40 2.75
CA ALA A 16 3.00 -2.00 3.13
C ALA A 16 4.14 -1.79 4.13
N ARG A 17 4.33 -2.69 5.09
CA ARG A 17 5.48 -2.69 6.03
C ARG A 17 6.85 -2.81 5.37
N ARG A 18 6.92 -3.30 4.13
CA ARG A 18 8.17 -3.37 3.34
C ARG A 18 8.36 -2.16 2.44
N ILE A 19 7.29 -1.43 2.14
CA ILE A 19 7.33 -0.21 1.32
C ILE A 19 7.53 1.04 2.18
N VAL A 20 6.79 1.11 3.31
CA VAL A 20 6.80 2.18 4.31
C VAL A 20 7.14 1.52 5.64
N PRO A 21 8.43 1.49 6.05
CA PRO A 21 8.87 0.77 7.25
C PRO A 21 8.14 1.16 8.53
N GLU A 22 7.71 2.42 8.62
CA GLU A 22 6.98 3.00 9.76
C GLU A 22 5.62 2.34 9.98
N VAL A 23 5.04 1.71 8.94
CA VAL A 23 3.82 0.88 9.08
C VAL A 23 4.02 -0.27 10.08
N ALA A 24 5.26 -0.72 10.30
CA ALA A 24 5.56 -1.75 11.29
C ALA A 24 5.32 -1.30 12.73
N GLY A 25 5.33 0.01 12.99
CA GLY A 25 5.07 0.59 14.31
C GLY A 25 3.59 0.90 14.59
N LEU A 26 2.70 0.69 13.63
CA LEU A 26 1.27 0.99 13.81
C LEU A 26 0.57 -0.01 14.71
N ASP A 27 -0.26 0.53 15.59
CA ASP A 27 -1.25 -0.23 16.33
C ASP A 27 -2.43 -0.66 15.44
N GLU A 28 -3.39 -1.38 16.01
CA GLU A 28 -4.57 -1.87 15.27
C GLU A 28 -5.39 -0.73 14.66
N ARG A 29 -5.52 0.39 15.39
CA ARG A 29 -6.25 1.57 14.92
C ARG A 29 -5.54 2.22 13.73
N GLY A 30 -4.22 2.41 13.80
CA GLY A 30 -3.42 2.95 12.71
C GLY A 30 -3.47 2.06 11.47
N CYS A 31 -3.41 0.73 11.66
CA CYS A 31 -3.58 -0.23 10.56
C CYS A 31 -4.98 -0.12 9.92
N ALA A 32 -6.04 0.01 10.73
CA ALA A 32 -7.41 0.17 10.23
C ALA A 32 -7.60 1.50 9.47
N GLN A 33 -7.05 2.60 9.97
CA GLN A 33 -7.07 3.91 9.30
C GLN A 33 -6.36 3.86 7.94
N LEU A 34 -5.15 3.28 7.89
CA LEU A 34 -4.40 3.10 6.65
C LEU A 34 -5.23 2.34 5.62
N LEU A 35 -5.82 1.22 6.02
CA LEU A 35 -6.65 0.41 5.13
C LEU A 35 -7.90 1.15 4.68
N ALA A 36 -8.55 1.92 5.56
CA ALA A 36 -9.73 2.71 5.22
C ALA A 36 -9.41 3.82 4.19
N ILE A 37 -8.25 4.47 4.31
CA ILE A 37 -7.78 5.48 3.33
C ILE A 37 -7.55 4.82 1.97
N ILE A 38 -6.87 3.67 1.93
CA ILE A 38 -6.64 2.94 0.68
C ILE A 38 -7.96 2.44 0.08
N ASP A 39 -8.87 1.92 0.91
CA ASP A 39 -10.16 1.43 0.47
C ASP A 39 -11.00 2.53 -0.19
N ARG A 40 -11.04 3.71 0.43
CA ARG A 40 -11.71 4.89 -0.13
C ARG A 40 -11.10 5.29 -1.47
N ALA A 41 -9.78 5.37 -1.53
CA ALA A 41 -9.10 5.75 -2.77
C ALA A 41 -9.25 4.71 -3.89
N LEU A 42 -9.40 3.43 -3.56
CA LEU A 42 -9.72 2.37 -4.52
C LEU A 42 -11.19 2.45 -4.95
N MET A 43 -12.11 2.79 -4.05
CA MET A 43 -13.54 2.99 -4.35
C MET A 43 -13.75 4.10 -5.38
N ASP A 44 -12.93 5.16 -5.35
CA ASP A 44 -12.93 6.24 -6.35
C ASP A 44 -12.43 5.80 -7.75
N ARG A 45 -12.00 4.54 -7.91
CA ARG A 45 -11.56 3.96 -9.18
C ARG A 45 -12.63 3.06 -9.79
N GLY A 46 -12.56 2.89 -11.11
CA GLY A 46 -13.38 1.93 -11.84
C GLY A 46 -13.25 0.49 -11.31
N ALA A 47 -14.32 -0.30 -11.45
CA ALA A 47 -14.35 -1.67 -10.96
C ALA A 47 -13.26 -2.56 -11.57
N ASP A 48 -12.86 -2.27 -12.81
CA ASP A 48 -11.77 -2.97 -13.50
C ASP A 48 -10.41 -2.70 -12.83
N VAL A 49 -10.14 -1.46 -12.42
CA VAL A 49 -8.91 -1.07 -11.73
C VAL A 49 -8.84 -1.74 -10.35
N ARG A 50 -9.93 -1.73 -9.58
CA ARG A 50 -10.00 -2.42 -8.28
C ARG A 50 -9.71 -3.91 -8.41
N ARG A 51 -10.32 -4.57 -9.39
CA ARG A 51 -10.08 -5.99 -9.68
C ARG A 51 -8.62 -6.24 -10.09
N LYS A 52 -8.05 -5.41 -10.98
CA LYS A 52 -6.64 -5.51 -11.38
C LYS A 52 -5.70 -5.35 -10.18
N PHE A 53 -6.01 -4.45 -9.25
CA PHE A 53 -5.24 -4.28 -8.03
C PHE A 53 -5.29 -5.54 -7.14
N GLY A 54 -6.48 -6.10 -6.90
CA GLY A 54 -6.62 -7.35 -6.16
C GLY A 54 -5.89 -8.54 -6.82
N VAL A 55 -5.94 -8.63 -8.16
CA VAL A 55 -5.17 -9.64 -8.93
C VAL A 55 -3.68 -9.43 -8.76
N PHE A 56 -3.19 -8.18 -8.84
CA PHE A 56 -1.78 -7.86 -8.65
C PHE A 56 -1.28 -8.25 -7.24
N LEU A 57 -2.07 -8.00 -6.19
CA LEU A 57 -1.77 -8.49 -4.84
C LEU A 57 -1.66 -10.02 -4.80
N GLY A 58 -2.56 -10.73 -5.50
CA GLY A 58 -2.48 -12.18 -5.65
C GLY A 58 -1.17 -12.64 -6.31
N VAL A 59 -0.77 -11.99 -7.42
CA VAL A 59 0.50 -12.27 -8.10
C VAL A 59 1.68 -12.05 -7.16
N LEU A 60 1.73 -10.93 -6.45
CA LEU A 60 2.81 -10.61 -5.53
C LEU A 60 2.91 -11.60 -4.36
N ARG A 61 1.77 -12.09 -3.87
CA ARG A 61 1.72 -13.11 -2.81
C ARG A 61 2.36 -14.43 -3.23
N TRP A 62 2.08 -14.87 -4.46
CA TRP A 62 2.42 -16.22 -4.94
C TRP A 62 3.70 -16.28 -5.77
N ALA A 63 4.11 -15.21 -6.45
CA ALA A 63 5.32 -15.16 -7.27
C ALA A 63 6.59 -15.69 -6.56
N PRO A 64 6.82 -15.43 -5.25
CA PRO A 64 8.01 -15.93 -4.58
C PRO A 64 8.04 -17.45 -4.40
N VAL A 65 6.91 -18.15 -4.53
CA VAL A 65 6.86 -19.63 -4.46
C VAL A 65 7.73 -20.24 -5.56
N ILE A 66 7.76 -19.64 -6.74
CA ILE A 66 8.54 -20.13 -7.89
C ILE A 66 10.06 -20.15 -7.55
N ARG A 67 10.54 -19.16 -6.79
CA ARG A 67 11.97 -18.99 -6.49
C ARG A 67 12.40 -19.49 -5.12
N TYR A 68 11.52 -19.42 -4.13
CA TYR A 68 11.81 -19.66 -2.72
C TYR A 68 10.95 -20.76 -2.07
N GLY A 69 9.98 -21.33 -2.79
CA GLY A 69 9.09 -22.37 -2.28
C GLY A 69 8.11 -21.91 -1.19
N ARG A 70 7.99 -20.60 -0.95
CA ARG A 70 7.10 -20.00 0.06
C ARG A 70 6.41 -18.76 -0.49
N THR A 71 5.20 -18.49 -0.01
CA THR A 71 4.49 -17.25 -0.29
C THR A 71 5.20 -16.05 0.35
N PHE A 72 4.91 -14.84 -0.14
CA PHE A 72 5.55 -13.62 0.33
C PHE A 72 5.54 -13.47 1.87
N SER A 73 4.39 -13.70 2.51
CA SER A 73 4.26 -13.59 3.98
C SER A 73 5.09 -14.62 4.76
N GLY A 74 5.43 -15.76 4.15
CA GLY A 74 6.25 -16.80 4.76
C GLY A 74 7.76 -16.62 4.55
N LEU A 75 8.18 -15.57 3.85
CA LEU A 75 9.57 -15.22 3.65
C LEU A 75 10.15 -14.45 4.83
N ARG A 76 11.48 -14.57 5.00
CA ARG A 76 12.24 -13.68 5.89
C ARG A 76 12.21 -12.24 5.34
N PRO A 77 12.32 -11.20 6.19
CA PRO A 77 12.24 -9.81 5.75
C PRO A 77 13.20 -9.44 4.62
N ASP A 78 14.44 -9.92 4.65
CA ASP A 78 15.46 -9.71 3.61
C ASP A 78 15.01 -10.25 2.24
N ARG A 79 14.29 -11.37 2.22
CA ARG A 79 13.75 -11.96 1.00
C ARG A 79 12.47 -11.28 0.54
N GLN A 80 11.65 -10.79 1.46
CA GLN A 80 10.51 -9.94 1.11
C GLN A 80 10.98 -8.67 0.39
N ASP A 81 12.04 -8.03 0.89
CA ASP A 81 12.65 -6.87 0.24
C ASP A 81 13.19 -7.19 -1.14
N ALA A 82 13.88 -8.33 -1.28
CA ALA A 82 14.40 -8.78 -2.57
C ALA A 82 13.27 -8.99 -3.59
N VAL A 83 12.12 -9.53 -3.17
CA VAL A 83 10.95 -9.69 -4.03
C VAL A 83 10.40 -8.32 -4.44
N VAL A 84 10.18 -7.40 -3.50
CA VAL A 84 9.66 -6.05 -3.80
C VAL A 84 10.59 -5.35 -4.80
N ARG A 85 11.91 -5.34 -4.53
CA ARG A 85 12.92 -4.76 -5.42
C ARG A 85 12.91 -5.38 -6.82
N TRP A 86 12.78 -6.71 -6.90
CA TRP A 86 12.70 -7.37 -8.20
C TRP A 86 11.44 -6.97 -8.98
N PHE A 87 10.28 -6.83 -8.31
CA PHE A 87 9.04 -6.37 -8.91
C PHE A 87 9.11 -4.91 -9.39
N GLU A 88 9.89 -4.06 -8.71
CA GLU A 88 10.18 -2.68 -9.14
C GLU A 88 11.02 -2.63 -10.42
N SER A 89 11.98 -3.55 -10.57
CA SER A 89 12.90 -3.61 -11.72
C SER A 89 12.54 -4.70 -12.74
N ALA A 90 11.34 -5.28 -12.66
CA ALA A 90 10.97 -6.44 -13.47
C ALA A 90 11.04 -6.13 -14.99
N PRO A 91 11.39 -7.11 -15.84
CA PRO A 91 11.42 -6.89 -17.29
C PRO A 91 10.02 -6.62 -17.86
N LEU A 92 8.98 -7.15 -17.23
CA LEU A 92 7.60 -6.95 -17.64
C LEU A 92 7.07 -5.61 -17.12
N GLY A 93 6.76 -4.68 -18.04
CA GLY A 93 6.28 -3.33 -17.72
C GLY A 93 5.03 -3.29 -16.83
N LEU A 94 4.11 -4.25 -17.00
CA LEU A 94 2.90 -4.35 -16.17
C LEU A 94 3.21 -4.63 -14.70
N LEU A 95 4.25 -5.42 -14.40
CA LEU A 95 4.65 -5.66 -13.01
C LEU A 95 5.19 -4.40 -12.38
N ARG A 96 6.04 -3.66 -13.11
CA ARG A 96 6.57 -2.38 -12.64
C ARG A 96 5.46 -1.37 -12.38
N GLN A 97 4.51 -1.24 -13.32
CA GLN A 97 3.36 -0.34 -13.18
C GLN A 97 2.48 -0.73 -11.98
N GLY A 98 2.20 -2.02 -11.80
CA GLY A 98 1.46 -2.54 -10.66
C GLY A 98 2.16 -2.21 -9.34
N THR A 99 3.49 -2.40 -9.28
CA THR A 99 4.30 -2.06 -8.10
C THR A 99 4.25 -0.56 -7.80
N TRP A 100 4.34 0.28 -8.82
CA TRP A 100 4.22 1.74 -8.65
C TRP A 100 2.86 2.12 -8.06
N GLY A 101 1.77 1.56 -8.60
CA GLY A 101 0.42 1.78 -8.05
C GLY A 101 0.27 1.30 -6.61
N LEU A 102 0.84 0.14 -6.28
CA LEU A 102 0.87 -0.39 -4.92
C LEU A 102 1.63 0.53 -3.94
N LYS A 103 2.80 1.03 -4.34
CA LYS A 103 3.58 1.98 -3.53
C LYS A 103 2.80 3.27 -3.30
N SER A 104 2.17 3.82 -4.34
CA SER A 104 1.32 5.01 -4.21
C SER A 104 0.19 4.78 -3.20
N MET A 105 -0.47 3.62 -3.24
CA MET A 105 -1.52 3.29 -2.27
C MET A 105 -0.95 3.17 -0.85
N ALA A 106 0.18 2.49 -0.67
CA ALA A 106 0.82 2.33 0.66
C ALA A 106 1.25 3.68 1.25
N PHE A 107 1.90 4.55 0.46
CA PHE A 107 2.31 5.88 0.90
C PHE A 107 1.12 6.77 1.24
N MET A 108 0.10 6.79 0.38
CA MET A 108 -1.12 7.55 0.64
C MET A 108 -1.86 7.03 1.86
N GLY A 109 -1.93 5.71 2.06
CA GLY A 109 -2.53 5.10 3.25
C GLY A 109 -1.80 5.47 4.53
N TYR A 110 -0.47 5.53 4.51
CA TYR A 110 0.32 5.92 5.68
C TYR A 110 0.26 7.42 5.95
N TYR A 111 0.70 8.24 4.99
CA TYR A 111 0.83 9.70 5.16
C TYR A 111 -0.50 10.45 5.07
N GLY A 112 -1.56 9.80 4.60
CA GLY A 112 -2.92 10.34 4.66
C GLY A 112 -3.51 10.33 6.08
N ARG A 113 -2.86 9.65 7.04
CA ARG A 113 -3.24 9.67 8.45
C ARG A 113 -2.83 11.00 9.07
N VAL A 114 -3.75 11.66 9.76
CA VAL A 114 -3.48 12.95 10.43
C VAL A 114 -2.43 12.78 11.52
N GLU A 115 -2.43 11.63 12.20
CA GLU A 115 -1.45 11.28 13.23
C GLU A 115 -0.02 11.21 12.66
N ALA A 116 0.13 10.81 11.40
CA ALA A 116 1.44 10.79 10.74
C ALA A 116 1.98 12.20 10.45
N TRP A 117 1.13 13.25 10.48
CA TRP A 117 1.57 14.63 10.23
C TRP A 117 2.45 15.15 11.36
N GLU A 118 2.09 14.87 12.61
CA GLU A 118 2.90 15.25 13.78
C GLU A 118 4.25 14.53 13.76
N GLU A 119 4.27 13.23 13.43
CA GLU A 119 5.49 12.41 13.35
C GLU A 119 6.52 12.97 12.36
N ILE A 120 6.05 13.53 11.24
CA ILE A 120 6.91 14.11 10.19
C ILE A 120 7.10 15.63 10.34
N GLY A 121 6.55 16.24 11.39
CA GLY A 121 6.61 17.70 11.61
C GLY A 121 5.81 18.51 10.58
N TYR A 122 4.80 17.91 9.95
CA TYR A 122 3.93 18.59 9.00
C TYR A 122 2.80 19.33 9.74
N ALA A 123 2.84 20.67 9.69
CA ALA A 123 1.85 21.54 10.30
C ALA A 123 1.17 22.42 9.23
N PRO A 124 0.19 21.89 8.47
CA PRO A 124 -0.48 22.66 7.42
C PRO A 124 -1.33 23.78 8.02
N SER A 125 -1.16 25.01 7.52
CA SER A 125 -2.08 26.12 7.78
C SER A 125 -3.15 26.17 6.68
N PHE A 126 -4.39 25.78 7.00
CA PHE A 126 -5.49 25.80 6.04
C PHE A 126 -6.14 27.19 5.84
N ASP A 127 -5.59 28.22 6.52
CA ASP A 127 -6.03 29.63 6.48
C ASP A 127 -5.89 30.32 5.11
N SER A 128 -5.29 29.64 4.12
CA SER A 128 -5.06 30.23 2.79
C SER A 128 -6.28 30.28 1.87
N LEU A 129 -7.33 29.48 2.12
CA LEU A 129 -8.54 29.49 1.30
C LEU A 129 -9.45 30.69 1.62
N GLU A 130 -9.58 31.09 2.89
CA GLU A 130 -10.31 32.30 3.30
C GLU A 130 -9.62 33.58 2.81
N ARG A 131 -8.29 33.56 2.65
CA ARG A 131 -7.51 34.69 2.10
C ARG A 131 -7.61 34.86 0.58
N LEU A 132 -8.18 33.88 -0.14
CA LEU A 132 -8.38 33.93 -1.59
C LEU A 132 -9.81 34.37 -2.00
N GLY A 133 -10.69 34.67 -1.04
CA GLY A 133 -11.99 35.29 -1.31
C GLY A 133 -12.96 34.44 -2.11
N ALA A 134 -12.98 33.13 -1.89
CA ALA A 134 -14.00 32.21 -2.43
C ALA A 134 -15.22 32.11 -1.49
#